data_AF-A0A924TWI9-F1
#
_entry.id   AF-A0A924TWI9-F1
#
_cell.length_a   1.000
_cell.length_b   1.000
_cell.length_c   1.000
_cell.angle_alpha   90.00
_cell.angle_beta   90.00
_cell.angle_gamma   90.00
#
_symmetry.space_group_name_H-M   'P 1'
#
loop_
_entity.id
_entity.type
_entity.pdbx_description
1 polymer ?
#
loop_
_entity_poly.entity_id
_entity_poly.type
_entity_poly.pdbx_seq_one_letter_code
_entity_poly.pdbx_strand_id
1 'polypeptide(L)' 'MSTPDFFRSRLDQMIELRHPLAVLARRLPWAAIEAAVAPKLVHQVKP' A
#
# COMPACT_ATOMS: atom_id res chain seq x y z
N MET A 1 -6.95 10.07 27.70
CA MET A 1 -7.61 9.16 26.73
C MET A 1 -6.74 9.11 25.50
N SER A 2 -6.10 7.96 25.22
CA SER A 2 -5.25 7.79 24.04
C SER A 2 -6.14 7.81 22.80
N THR A 3 -5.80 8.62 21.81
CA THR A 3 -6.44 8.59 20.49
C THR A 3 -6.46 7.15 20.01
N PRO A 4 -7.61 6.60 19.59
CA PRO A 4 -7.63 5.30 18.95
C PRO A 4 -6.70 5.37 17.74
N ASP A 5 -5.76 4.42 17.62
CA ASP A 5 -4.98 4.26 16.39
C ASP A 5 -5.94 3.84 15.26
N PHE A 6 -6.58 4.83 14.63
CA PHE A 6 -7.56 4.63 13.56
C PHE A 6 -6.95 3.89 12.37
N PHE A 7 -5.65 4.05 12.14
CA PHE A 7 -4.93 3.38 11.05
C PHE A 7 -4.61 1.91 11.32
N ARG A 8 -4.63 1.46 12.58
CA ARG A 8 -4.39 0.06 12.96
C ARG A 8 -5.66 -0.70 13.31
N SER A 9 -6.79 0.00 13.37
CA SER A 9 -8.09 -0.60 13.63
C SER A 9 -8.53 -1.44 12.41
N ARG A 10 -8.11 -2.70 12.41
CA ARG A 10 -8.57 -3.82 11.57
C ARG A 10 -8.62 -3.55 10.06
N LEU A 11 -7.47 -3.37 9.44
CA LEU A 11 -7.32 -3.72 8.02
C LEU A 11 -7.76 -5.18 7.77
N ASP A 12 -7.46 -6.07 8.71
CA ASP A 12 -7.89 -7.48 8.68
C ASP A 12 -9.41 -7.68 8.53
N GLN A 13 -10.24 -6.77 9.07
CA GLN A 13 -11.70 -6.92 9.02
C GLN A 13 -12.40 -5.98 8.04
N MET A 14 -11.64 -5.09 7.40
CA MET A 14 -12.12 -4.25 6.30
C MET A 14 -11.74 -4.81 4.93
N ILE A 15 -10.76 -5.72 4.84
CA ILE A 15 -10.32 -6.30 3.58
C ILE A 15 -11.11 -7.58 3.30
N GLU A 16 -12.30 -7.43 2.75
CA GLU A 16 -12.95 -8.54 2.07
C GLU A 16 -12.10 -8.90 0.83
N LEU A 17 -11.45 -10.06 0.84
CA LEU A 17 -10.55 -10.50 -0.25
C LEU A 17 -11.27 -10.75 -1.59
N ARG A 18 -12.61 -10.80 -1.56
CA ARG A 18 -13.48 -10.89 -2.75
C ARG A 18 -13.84 -9.52 -3.30
N HIS A 19 -13.52 -8.44 -2.58
CA HIS A 19 -13.74 -7.09 -3.03
C HIS A 19 -12.95 -6.84 -4.33
N PRO A 20 -13.53 -6.19 -5.34
CA PRO A 20 -12.91 -5.98 -6.64
C PRO A 20 -11.52 -5.32 -6.56
N LEU A 21 -11.29 -4.44 -5.57
CA LEU A 21 -9.97 -3.84 -5.35
C LEU A 21 -8.91 -4.84 -4.86
N ALA A 22 -9.27 -5.81 -4.01
CA ALA A 22 -8.35 -6.84 -3.55
C ALA A 22 -7.99 -7.82 -4.68
N VAL A 23 -8.96 -8.12 -5.54
CA VAL A 23 -8.74 -8.93 -6.75
C VAL A 23 -7.85 -8.18 -7.75
N LEU A 24 -8.12 -6.89 -7.98
CA LEU A 24 -7.30 -6.05 -8.85
C LEU A 24 -5.87 -5.94 -8.32
N ALA A 25 -5.69 -5.71 -7.02
CA ALA A 25 -4.39 -5.72 -6.39
C ALA A 25 -3.65 -7.05 -6.63
N ARG A 26 -4.31 -8.21 -6.59
CA ARG A 26 -3.67 -9.50 -6.91
C ARG A 26 -3.29 -9.67 -8.39
N ARG A 27 -3.91 -8.92 -9.30
CA ARG A 27 -3.67 -9.00 -10.75
C ARG A 27 -2.68 -7.95 -11.25
N LEU A 28 -2.41 -6.91 -10.46
CA LEU A 28 -1.45 -5.88 -10.83
C LEU A 28 -0.01 -6.42 -10.85
N PRO A 29 0.81 -6.03 -11.83
CA PRO A 29 2.23 -6.42 -11.90
C PRO A 29 3.06 -5.56 -10.94
N TRP A 30 2.88 -5.76 -9.62
CA TRP A 30 3.52 -4.93 -8.59
C TRP A 30 5.02 -4.82 -8.74
N ALA A 31 5.72 -5.91 -9.04
CA ALA A 31 7.17 -5.90 -9.26
C ALA A 31 7.61 -4.94 -10.38
N ALA A 32 6.83 -4.85 -11.46
CA ALA A 32 7.13 -3.94 -12.57
C ALA A 32 6.84 -2.47 -12.20
N ILE A 33 5.76 -2.24 -11.45
CA ILE A 33 5.40 -0.91 -10.94
C ILE A 33 6.47 -0.43 -9.96
N GLU A 34 6.88 -1.27 -9.01
CA GLU A 34 7.93 -0.96 -8.05
C GLU A 34 9.25 -0.67 -8.75
N ALA A 35 9.65 -1.46 -9.73
CA ALA A 35 10.86 -1.22 -10.51
C ALA A 35 10.83 0.14 -11.25
N ALA A 36 9.66 0.54 -11.76
CA ALA A 36 9.50 1.83 -12.45
C ALA A 36 9.50 3.02 -11.48
N VAL A 37 8.92 2.86 -10.28
CA VAL A 37 8.73 3.95 -9.32
C VAL A 37 9.93 4.11 -8.38
N ALA A 38 10.60 3.02 -8.00
CA ALA A 38 11.77 3.02 -7.13
C ALA A 38 12.80 4.12 -7.46
N PRO A 39 13.29 4.27 -8.72
CA PRO A 39 14.28 5.31 -9.03
C PRO A 39 13.76 6.75 -8.85
N LYS A 40 12.44 6.96 -8.88
CA LYS A 40 11.82 8.29 -8.69
C LYS A 40 11.67 8.67 -7.22
N LEU A 41 11.65 7.67 -6.34
CA LEU A 41 11.52 7.85 -4.89
C LEU A 41 12.87 7.75 -4.16
N VAL A 42 13.98 7.54 -4.89
CA VAL A 42 15.32 7.57 -4.30
C VAL A 42 15.53 8.92 -3.63
N HIS A 43 15.89 8.88 -2.34
CA HIS A 43 16.17 10.06 -1.55
C HIS A 43 17.31 10.85 -2.19
N GLN A 44 17.03 12.08 -2.60
CA GLN A 44 18.07 13.00 -3.05
C GLN A 44 18.57 13.76 -1.84
N VAL A 45 19.81 13.47 -1.43
CA VAL A 45 20.53 14.31 -0.48
C VAL A 45 20.80 15.63 -1.20
N LYS A 46 20.06 16.67 -0.83
CA LYS A 46 20.27 18.02 -1.35
C LYS A 46 21.57 18.57 -0.71
N PRO A 47 22.49 19.15 -1.49
CA PRO A 47 23.73 19.74 -0.96
C PRO A 47 23.46 20.93 -0.05
#